data_AF-A0A829W213-F1
#
_entry.id   AF-A0A829W213-F1
#
_cell.length_a   1.000
_cell.length_b   1.000
_cell.length_c   1.000
_cell.angle_alpha   90.00
_cell.angle_beta   90.00
_cell.angle_gamma   90.00
#
_symmetry.space_group_name_H-M   'P 1'
#
loop_
_entity.id
_entity.type
_entity.pdbx_description
1 polymer ?
#
loop_
_entity_poly.entity_id
_entity_poly.type
_entity_poly.pdbx_seq_one_letter_code
_entity_poly.pdbx_strand_id
1 'polypeptide(L)'
;MYSFVRSYFTLTDIPQYAASSMKGDCGVQALLFITLCRETGIPARWQAGLYTSPFEISCHDWAQFYTNAHGWRCADCSFGGAAYREGDTQRWDFYFGNLDPFRLPAAREFGYEFEPPMTHLRNDPYDNQMGEAEYGDRSLLEEEYSTGYEMISLEDITY
;
A
#
# COMPACT_ATOMS: atom_id res chain seq x y z
N MET A 1 1.81 4.47 -19.65
CA MET A 1 0.55 5.23 -19.77
C MET A 1 0.07 5.55 -18.37
N TYR A 2 0.05 6.83 -17.99
CA TYR A 2 -0.50 7.27 -16.70
C TYR A 2 -2.03 7.16 -16.72
N SER A 3 -2.62 6.73 -15.61
CA SER A 3 -4.06 6.72 -15.43
C SER A 3 -4.37 7.45 -14.14
N PHE A 4 -5.19 8.50 -14.22
CA PHE A 4 -5.69 9.17 -13.04
C PHE A 4 -6.53 8.19 -12.20
N VAL A 5 -6.24 8.13 -10.91
CA VAL A 5 -7.00 7.39 -9.90
C VAL A 5 -7.65 8.43 -9.01
N ARG A 6 -8.94 8.24 -8.73
CA ARG A 6 -9.68 9.17 -7.88
C ARG A 6 -9.28 8.96 -6.42
N SER A 7 -9.28 10.04 -5.64
CA SER A 7 -9.16 9.92 -4.17
C SER A 7 -10.17 8.91 -3.63
N TYR A 8 -9.72 8.10 -2.68
CA TYR A 8 -10.47 7.00 -2.07
C TYR A 8 -11.76 7.51 -1.43
N PHE A 9 -11.73 8.73 -0.89
CA PHE A 9 -12.91 9.42 -0.34
C PHE A 9 -14.08 9.55 -1.33
N THR A 10 -13.78 9.56 -2.62
CA THR A 10 -14.80 9.70 -3.67
C THR A 10 -15.25 8.36 -4.27
N LEU A 11 -14.69 7.24 -3.80
CA LEU A 11 -14.97 5.89 -4.25
C LEU A 11 -15.90 5.19 -3.23
N THR A 12 -17.16 4.97 -3.60
CA THR A 12 -18.14 4.29 -2.74
C THR A 12 -17.80 2.82 -2.52
N ASP A 13 -17.26 2.16 -3.54
CA ASP A 13 -16.79 0.78 -3.52
C ASP A 13 -15.46 0.72 -4.29
N ILE A 14 -14.35 0.67 -3.56
CA ILE A 14 -13.00 0.73 -4.14
C ILE A 14 -12.70 -0.55 -4.95
N PRO A 15 -12.93 -1.78 -4.45
CA PRO A 15 -12.75 -2.99 -5.24
C PRO A 15 -13.59 -3.01 -6.52
N GLN A 16 -14.87 -2.63 -6.46
CA GLN A 16 -15.74 -2.62 -7.64
C GLN A 16 -15.29 -1.57 -8.66
N TYR A 17 -14.84 -0.40 -8.21
CA TYR A 17 -14.24 0.62 -9.08
C TYR A 17 -13.04 0.04 -9.83
N ALA A 18 -12.14 -0.64 -9.13
CA ALA A 18 -10.98 -1.29 -9.73
C ALA A 18 -11.37 -2.34 -10.77
N ALA A 19 -12.31 -3.23 -10.42
CA ALA A 19 -12.73 -4.35 -11.26
C ALA A 19 -13.46 -3.90 -12.53
N SER A 20 -14.30 -2.86 -12.44
CA SER A 20 -15.11 -2.36 -13.55
C SER A 20 -14.37 -1.40 -14.47
N SER A 21 -13.46 -0.59 -13.92
CA SER A 21 -12.72 0.44 -14.68
C SER A 21 -11.33 -0.02 -15.13
N MET A 22 -10.80 -1.08 -14.52
CA MET A 22 -9.41 -1.52 -14.66
C MET A 22 -8.40 -0.41 -14.30
N LYS A 23 -8.79 0.50 -13.40
CA LYS A 23 -7.96 1.61 -12.90
C LYS A 23 -7.74 1.48 -11.39
N GLY A 24 -6.54 1.81 -10.94
CA GLY A 24 -6.19 1.80 -9.53
C GLY A 24 -4.70 2.03 -9.31
N ASP A 25 -4.36 2.65 -8.18
CA ASP A 25 -3.00 2.74 -7.67
C ASP A 25 -2.63 1.45 -6.90
N CYS A 26 -1.50 1.45 -6.19
CA CYS A 26 -1.04 0.29 -5.43
C CYS A 26 -2.08 -0.18 -4.42
N GLY A 27 -2.67 0.73 -3.66
CA GLY A 27 -3.68 0.39 -2.70
C GLY A 27 -5.00 -0.08 -3.30
N VAL A 28 -5.52 0.56 -4.35
CA VAL A 28 -6.77 0.12 -5.01
C VAL A 28 -6.60 -1.30 -5.56
N GLN A 29 -5.44 -1.61 -6.14
CA GLN A 29 -5.13 -2.95 -6.63
C GLN A 29 -5.02 -3.98 -5.50
N ALA A 30 -4.38 -3.63 -4.38
CA ALA A 30 -4.30 -4.50 -3.22
C ALA A 30 -5.69 -4.79 -2.60
N LEU A 31 -6.58 -3.79 -2.52
CA LEU A 31 -7.95 -3.98 -2.01
C LEU A 31 -8.76 -4.92 -2.91
N LEU A 32 -8.64 -4.77 -4.23
CA LEU A 32 -9.29 -5.69 -5.17
C LEU A 32 -8.77 -7.13 -4.98
N PHE A 33 -7.45 -7.31 -4.90
CA PHE A 33 -6.86 -8.63 -4.68
C PHE A 33 -7.33 -9.27 -3.37
N ILE A 34 -7.30 -8.52 -2.26
CA ILE A 34 -7.77 -8.98 -0.95
C ILE A 34 -9.24 -9.39 -1.00
N THR A 35 -10.07 -8.59 -1.69
CA THR A 35 -11.50 -8.88 -1.86
C THR A 35 -11.69 -10.21 -2.59
N LEU A 36 -11.01 -10.41 -3.73
CA LEU A 36 -11.09 -11.66 -4.50
C LEU A 36 -10.60 -12.88 -3.71
N CYS A 37 -9.53 -12.72 -2.92
CA CYS A 37 -9.07 -13.77 -2.00
C CYS A 37 -10.17 -14.13 -0.99
N ARG A 38 -10.75 -13.13 -0.32
CA ARG A 38 -11.75 -13.36 0.72
C ARG A 38 -13.04 -13.98 0.17
N GLU A 39 -13.49 -13.55 -1.00
CA GLU A 39 -14.64 -14.14 -1.71
C GLU A 39 -14.43 -15.62 -2.06
N THR A 40 -13.18 -16.04 -2.24
CA THR A 40 -12.81 -17.44 -2.53
C THR A 40 -12.39 -18.24 -1.29
N GLY A 41 -12.54 -17.67 -0.09
CA GLY A 41 -12.21 -18.32 1.17
C GLY A 41 -10.72 -18.31 1.55
N ILE A 42 -9.90 -17.52 0.85
CA ILE A 42 -8.47 -17.32 1.18
C ILE A 42 -8.36 -16.15 2.16
N PRO A 43 -7.83 -16.36 3.38
CA PRO A 43 -7.57 -15.25 4.29
C PRO A 43 -6.56 -14.28 3.68
N ALA A 44 -6.93 -13.00 3.60
CA ALA A 44 -6.07 -11.94 3.10
C ALA A 44 -6.22 -10.67 3.92
N ARG A 45 -5.16 -9.86 4.01
CA ARG A 45 -5.13 -8.60 4.76
C ARG A 45 -4.24 -7.57 4.07
N TRP A 46 -4.46 -6.31 4.43
CA TRP A 46 -3.76 -5.15 3.91
C TRP A 46 -2.42 -4.93 4.60
N GLN A 47 -1.49 -4.27 3.93
CA GLN A 47 -0.35 -3.63 4.57
C GLN A 47 0.08 -2.41 3.74
N ALA A 48 0.24 -1.29 4.42
CA ALA A 48 0.66 -0.02 3.84
C ALA A 48 2.00 0.40 4.41
N GLY A 49 2.76 1.17 3.64
CA GLY A 49 3.95 1.83 4.13
C GLY A 49 4.73 2.52 3.03
N LEU A 50 6.06 2.41 3.09
CA LEU A 50 6.96 3.03 2.14
C LEU A 50 7.77 1.98 1.37
N TYR A 51 7.95 2.23 0.08
CA TYR A 51 9.02 1.66 -0.72
C TYR A 51 10.28 2.50 -0.49
N THR A 52 11.30 1.94 0.16
CA THR A 52 12.49 2.66 0.64
C THR A 52 13.75 2.20 -0.09
N SER A 53 13.78 2.39 -1.41
CA SER A 53 14.96 2.03 -2.20
C SER A 53 16.08 3.08 -2.07
N PRO A 54 17.32 2.77 -2.45
CA PRO A 54 18.41 3.75 -2.45
C PRO A 54 18.21 4.92 -3.42
N PHE A 55 17.26 4.79 -4.36
CA PHE A 55 17.00 5.79 -5.40
C PHE A 55 15.77 6.64 -5.09
N GLU A 56 14.76 6.05 -4.44
CA GLU A 56 13.51 6.71 -4.11
C GLU A 56 12.90 6.16 -2.83
N ILE A 57 12.27 7.05 -2.07
CA ILE A 57 11.37 6.73 -0.97
C ILE A 57 9.98 7.22 -1.35
N SER A 58 9.01 6.32 -1.42
CA SER A 58 7.64 6.64 -1.83
C SER A 58 6.59 5.78 -1.14
N CYS A 59 5.37 6.30 -1.09
CA CYS A 59 4.15 5.64 -0.65
C CYS A 59 3.89 4.35 -1.43
N HIS A 60 3.64 3.22 -0.74
CA HIS A 60 3.33 1.96 -1.41
C HIS A 60 2.57 0.96 -0.54
N ASP A 61 1.49 0.40 -1.10
CA ASP A 61 0.67 -0.64 -0.48
C ASP A 61 0.86 -2.01 -1.12
N TRP A 62 0.66 -3.05 -0.33
CA TRP A 62 0.61 -4.42 -0.79
C TRP A 62 -0.40 -5.26 0.00
N ALA A 63 -0.73 -6.43 -0.55
CA ALA A 63 -1.59 -7.39 0.12
C ALA A 63 -0.76 -8.49 0.79
N GLN A 64 -1.35 -9.11 1.80
CA GLN A 64 -0.89 -10.38 2.35
C GLN A 64 -2.00 -11.41 2.25
N PHE A 65 -1.67 -12.65 1.90
CA PHE A 65 -2.60 -13.77 1.82
C PHE A 65 -2.04 -15.00 2.50
N TYR A 66 -2.92 -15.87 3.01
CA TYR A 66 -2.54 -17.06 3.76
C TYR A 66 -2.82 -18.32 2.96
N THR A 67 -1.85 -19.24 2.96
CA THR A 67 -2.06 -20.62 2.49
C THR A 67 -1.57 -21.61 3.54
N ASN A 68 -2.22 -22.78 3.62
CA ASN A 68 -1.81 -23.84 4.54
C ASN A 68 -0.36 -24.33 4.28
N ALA A 69 0.11 -24.27 3.03
CA ALA A 69 1.43 -24.74 2.66
C ALA A 69 2.56 -23.75 3.01
N HIS A 70 2.29 -22.45 2.99
CA HIS A 70 3.34 -21.41 3.05
C HIS A 70 3.14 -20.35 4.12
N GLY A 71 2.05 -20.41 4.90
CA GLY A 71 1.70 -19.37 5.86
C GLY A 71 1.28 -18.07 5.17
N TRP A 72 1.54 -16.94 5.84
CA TRP A 72 1.34 -15.60 5.27
C TRP A 72 2.40 -15.29 4.24
N ARG A 73 1.95 -14.85 3.06
CA ARG A 73 2.78 -14.41 1.95
C ARG A 73 2.29 -13.06 1.45
N CYS A 74 3.18 -12.31 0.82
CA CYS A 74 2.86 -11.00 0.28
C CYS A 74 2.53 -11.09 -1.21
N ALA A 75 1.65 -10.21 -1.67
CA ALA A 75 1.34 -10.00 -3.08
C ALA A 75 1.43 -8.50 -3.38
N ASP A 76 2.37 -8.11 -4.23
CA ASP A 76 2.50 -6.73 -4.71
C ASP A 76 1.88 -6.63 -6.12
N CYS A 77 0.58 -6.35 -6.16
CA CYS A 77 -0.18 -6.29 -7.40
C CYS A 77 0.28 -5.16 -8.33
N SER A 78 0.79 -4.07 -7.75
CA SER A 78 1.27 -2.91 -8.50
C SER A 78 2.57 -3.21 -9.22
N PHE A 79 3.61 -3.64 -8.49
CA PHE A 79 4.92 -3.92 -9.08
C PHE A 79 4.91 -5.19 -9.92
N GLY A 80 4.17 -6.22 -9.50
CA GLY A 80 3.94 -7.43 -10.30
C GLY A 80 3.17 -7.14 -11.58
N GLY A 81 2.10 -6.33 -11.50
CA GLY A 81 1.33 -5.91 -12.67
C GLY A 81 2.15 -5.05 -13.66
N ALA A 82 3.04 -4.20 -13.15
CA ALA A 82 4.00 -3.46 -13.97
C ALA A 82 4.99 -4.39 -14.67
N ALA A 83 5.59 -5.34 -13.95
CA ALA A 83 6.51 -6.32 -14.50
C ALA A 83 5.89 -7.13 -15.65
N TYR A 84 4.65 -7.59 -15.47
CA TYR A 84 3.93 -8.32 -16.51
C TYR A 84 3.74 -7.48 -17.79
N ARG A 85 3.40 -6.19 -17.66
CA ARG A 85 3.28 -5.27 -18.81
C ARG A 85 4.60 -5.02 -19.52
N GLU A 86 5.71 -5.07 -18.79
CA GLU A 86 7.07 -4.92 -19.31
C GLU A 86 7.60 -6.23 -19.93
N GLY A 87 6.86 -7.34 -19.80
CA GLY A 87 7.29 -8.67 -20.25
C GLY A 87 8.31 -9.34 -19.34
N ASP A 88 8.53 -8.80 -18.14
CA ASP A 88 9.44 -9.35 -17.13
C ASP A 88 8.70 -10.40 -16.28
N THR A 89 8.67 -11.63 -16.80
CA THR A 89 7.97 -12.74 -16.13
C THR A 89 8.64 -13.15 -14.83
N GLN A 90 9.95 -12.96 -14.69
CA GLN A 90 10.67 -13.30 -13.47
C GLN A 90 10.25 -12.38 -12.32
N ARG A 91 10.19 -11.08 -12.58
CA ARG A 91 9.74 -10.09 -11.58
C ARG A 91 8.24 -10.20 -11.31
N TRP A 92 7.45 -10.53 -12.34
CA TRP A 92 6.02 -10.82 -12.15
C TRP A 92 5.78 -11.99 -11.20
N ASP A 93 6.47 -13.12 -11.42
CA ASP A 93 6.39 -14.30 -10.55
C ASP A 93 6.90 -14.01 -9.13
N PHE A 94 7.96 -13.21 -9.00
CA PHE A 94 8.54 -12.85 -7.70
C PHE A 94 7.53 -12.16 -6.78
N TYR A 95 6.80 -11.17 -7.28
CA TYR A 95 5.88 -10.36 -6.48
C TYR A 95 4.57 -11.07 -6.09
N PHE A 96 4.37 -12.32 -6.52
CA PHE A 96 3.29 -13.17 -6.05
C PHE A 96 3.79 -14.21 -5.04
N GLY A 97 4.10 -13.74 -3.84
CA GLY A 97 4.57 -14.57 -2.73
C GLY A 97 5.73 -13.96 -1.96
N ASN A 98 6.39 -12.96 -2.53
CA ASN A 98 7.57 -12.30 -1.97
C ASN A 98 7.45 -10.76 -2.01
N LEU A 99 8.32 -10.10 -1.25
CA LEU A 99 8.62 -8.68 -1.34
C LEU A 99 10.13 -8.51 -1.37
N ASP A 100 10.58 -7.46 -2.05
CA ASP A 100 11.97 -7.03 -1.98
C ASP A 100 12.27 -6.39 -0.60
N PRO A 101 13.55 -6.25 -0.20
CA PRO A 101 13.92 -5.80 1.14
C PRO A 101 13.67 -4.30 1.38
N PHE A 102 13.26 -3.54 0.38
CA PHE A 102 13.09 -2.09 0.48
C PHE A 102 11.66 -1.71 0.91
N ARG A 103 11.11 -2.39 1.92
CA ARG A 103 9.76 -2.12 2.43
C ARG A 103 9.83 -1.70 3.89
N LEU A 104 9.22 -0.55 4.19
CA LEU A 104 8.95 -0.12 5.56
C LEU A 104 7.44 -0.19 5.80
N PRO A 105 6.94 -1.19 6.53
CA PRO A 105 5.51 -1.25 6.87
C PRO A 105 5.15 -0.20 7.91
N ALA A 106 4.18 0.66 7.60
CA ALA A 106 3.68 1.72 8.48
C ALA A 106 2.30 1.39 9.08
N ALA A 107 1.40 0.76 8.30
CA ALA A 107 0.08 0.34 8.76
C ALA A 107 -0.24 -1.10 8.36
N ARG A 108 -0.98 -1.79 9.21
CA ARG A 108 -1.30 -3.24 9.08
C ARG A 108 -2.71 -3.52 8.60
N GLU A 109 -3.55 -2.49 8.53
CA GLU A 109 -4.95 -2.60 8.18
C GLU A 109 -5.37 -1.34 7.43
N PHE A 110 -6.38 -1.48 6.58
CA PHE A 110 -7.01 -0.36 5.89
C PHE A 110 -7.86 0.42 6.88
N GLY A 111 -7.75 1.75 6.91
CA GLY A 111 -8.53 2.56 7.82
C GLY A 111 -8.00 2.59 9.25
N TYR A 112 -6.75 2.18 9.49
CA TYR A 112 -6.23 2.04 10.86
C TYR A 112 -6.13 3.42 11.56
N GLU A 113 -6.22 3.45 12.89
CA GLU A 113 -6.08 4.70 13.64
C GLU A 113 -4.61 4.98 13.98
N PHE A 114 -4.23 6.27 14.08
CA PHE A 114 -2.93 6.66 14.63
C PHE A 114 -2.88 6.40 16.13
N GLU A 115 -1.65 6.28 16.66
CA GLU A 115 -1.39 6.24 18.10
C GLU A 115 -0.38 7.35 18.43
N PRO A 116 -0.81 8.45 19.11
CA PRO A 116 -2.17 8.71 19.58
C PRO A 116 -3.18 8.96 18.44
N PRO A 117 -4.49 8.73 18.68
CA PRO A 117 -5.52 8.99 17.67
C PRO A 117 -5.66 10.49 17.41
N MET A 118 -6.03 10.84 16.18
CA MET A 118 -6.40 12.21 15.83
C MET A 118 -7.78 12.56 16.38
N THR A 119 -7.97 13.82 16.76
CA THR A 119 -9.25 14.35 17.23
C THR A 119 -10.05 15.03 16.12
N HIS A 120 -9.39 15.45 15.04
CA HIS A 120 -9.98 16.11 13.89
C HIS A 120 -9.98 15.22 12.64
N LEU A 121 -10.62 15.69 11.56
CA LEU A 121 -10.73 14.92 10.31
C LEU A 121 -9.36 14.67 9.67
N ARG A 122 -9.13 13.43 9.23
CA ARG A 122 -7.90 13.03 8.57
C ARG A 122 -7.86 13.45 7.11
N ASN A 123 -6.66 13.76 6.61
CA ASN A 123 -6.38 14.01 5.19
C ASN A 123 -6.51 12.70 4.39
N ASP A 124 -5.87 11.63 4.87
CA ASP A 124 -5.95 10.29 4.27
C ASP A 124 -6.27 9.26 5.35
N PRO A 125 -7.55 8.96 5.61
CA PRO A 125 -7.94 7.98 6.61
C PRO A 125 -7.68 6.53 6.18
N TYR A 126 -7.09 6.23 5.01
CA TYR A 126 -7.10 4.90 4.41
C TYR A 126 -5.83 4.09 4.60
N ASP A 127 -4.68 4.57 4.13
CA ASP A 127 -3.41 3.83 4.16
C ASP A 127 -2.40 4.34 5.20
N ASN A 128 -2.50 5.62 5.57
CA ASN A 128 -1.77 6.29 6.64
C ASN A 128 -0.24 6.25 6.50
N GLN A 129 0.27 6.22 5.27
CA GLN A 129 1.69 5.93 5.02
C GLN A 129 2.64 7.05 5.48
N MET A 130 2.16 8.30 5.44
CA MET A 130 3.02 9.48 5.58
C MET A 130 2.86 10.24 6.91
N GLY A 131 1.94 9.77 7.76
CA GLY A 131 1.55 10.48 8.97
C GLY A 131 0.79 11.79 8.70
N GLU A 132 0.16 12.31 9.75
CA GLU A 132 -0.58 13.56 9.73
C GLU A 132 -0.37 14.32 11.04
N ALA A 133 -0.71 15.60 11.07
CA ALA A 133 -0.58 16.45 12.24
C ALA A 133 -1.84 17.30 12.45
N GLU A 134 -2.13 17.64 13.71
CA GLU A 134 -3.25 18.51 14.08
C GLU A 134 -2.84 19.54 15.16
N TYR A 135 -3.48 20.70 15.10
CA TYR A 135 -3.58 21.63 16.24
C TYR A 135 -4.72 21.20 17.15
N GLY A 136 -4.79 21.78 18.36
CA GLY A 136 -5.88 21.49 19.30
C GLY A 136 -7.28 21.83 18.76
N ASP A 137 -7.38 22.69 17.75
CA ASP A 137 -8.64 23.16 17.18
C ASP A 137 -8.93 22.68 15.73
N ARG A 138 -7.97 22.07 15.02
CA ARG A 138 -8.15 21.52 13.66
C ARG A 138 -6.98 20.64 13.20
N SER A 139 -7.21 19.81 12.17
CA SER A 139 -6.14 19.17 11.39
C SER A 139 -5.34 20.16 10.55
N LEU A 140 -4.05 19.88 10.34
CA LEU A 140 -3.26 20.52 9.29
C LEU A 140 -3.55 19.87 7.94
N LEU A 141 -3.73 20.69 6.90
CA LEU A 141 -3.83 20.23 5.52
C LEU A 141 -2.44 19.84 5.00
N GLU A 142 -2.39 18.97 3.99
CA GLU A 142 -1.13 18.50 3.39
C GLU A 142 -0.22 19.65 2.91
N GLU A 143 -0.78 20.79 2.50
CA GLU A 143 0.01 21.94 2.02
C GLU A 143 0.58 22.81 3.16
N GLU A 144 0.16 22.58 4.39
CA GLU A 144 0.57 23.37 5.57
C GLU A 144 1.82 22.79 6.25
N TYR A 145 2.27 21.60 5.85
CA TYR A 145 3.49 20.99 6.36
C TYR A 145 4.25 20.26 5.25
N SER A 146 5.49 19.87 5.56
CA SER A 146 6.27 19.02 4.68
C SER A 146 6.82 17.84 5.46
N THR A 147 6.72 16.66 4.84
CA THR A 147 7.31 15.43 5.37
C THR A 147 8.48 15.04 4.49
N GLY A 148 9.64 14.84 5.10
CA GLY A 148 10.85 14.38 4.42
C GLY A 148 11.27 13.01 4.94
N TYR A 149 11.71 12.14 4.03
CA TYR A 149 12.31 10.87 4.37
C TYR A 149 13.74 10.83 3.84
N GLU A 150 14.66 10.38 4.67
CA GLU A 150 16.05 10.24 4.32
C GLU A 150 16.51 8.82 4.69
N MET A 151 17.16 8.15 3.74
CA MET A 151 17.83 6.89 4.03
C MET A 151 19.12 7.17 4.81
N ILE A 152 19.10 6.88 6.11
CA ILE A 152 20.24 7.14 7.01
C ILE A 152 21.36 6.09 6.82
N SER A 153 20.99 4.82 6.60
CA SER A 153 21.94 3.73 6.42
C SER A 153 21.33 2.60 5.59
N LEU A 154 22.16 1.92 4.80
CA LEU A 154 21.83 0.68 4.10
C LEU A 154 22.97 -0.30 4.32
N GLU A 155 22.65 -1.46 4.88
CA GLU A 155 23.63 -2.49 5.20
C GLU A 155 23.19 -3.81 4.57
N ASP A 156 24.12 -4.49 3.90
CA ASP A 156 23.89 -5.84 3.42
C ASP A 156 23.92 -6.80 4.61
N ILE A 157 22.78 -7.42 4.91
CA ILE A 157 22.72 -8.45 5.93
C ILE A 157 23.22 -9.76 5.32
N THR A 158 24.39 -10.21 5.79
CA THR A 158 24.95 -11.51 5.41
C THR A 158 24.27 -12.59 6.27
N TYR A 159 23.53 -13.50 5.63
CA TYR A 159 22.93 -14.69 6.25
C TYR A 159 23.70 -15.96 5.88
#